data_AF-A0AA43ERY1-F1
#
_entry.id   AF-A0AA43ERY1-F1
#
_cell.length_a   1.000
_cell.length_b   1.000
_cell.length_c   1.000
_cell.angle_alpha   90.00
_cell.angle_beta   90.00
_cell.angle_gamma   90.00
#
_symmetry.space_group_name_H-M   'P 1'
#
loop_
_entity.id
_entity.type
_entity.pdbx_description
1 polymer ?
#
loop_
_entity_poly.entity_id
_entity_poly.type
_entity_poly.pdbx_seq_one_letter_code
_entity_poly.pdbx_strand_id
1 'polypeptide(L)'
;MDGFVTFSETTDAMNDLKVEVFDRELVWGLYRWSTAWRITWTGPQGTATLNLKQVTRSSIWNLAIGGFSMAVVQGELSLAGKQQEVYGLVELIR
;
A
#
# COMPACT_ATOMS: atom_id res chain seq x y z
N MET A 1 -15.64 2.60 -9.84
CA MET A 1 -14.34 2.99 -10.42
C MET A 1 -13.50 3.29 -9.21
N ASP A 2 -12.63 2.36 -8.86
CA ASP A 2 -12.19 2.23 -7.46
C ASP A 2 -10.76 2.75 -7.26
N GLY A 3 -10.16 3.29 -8.32
CA GLY A 3 -8.88 4.00 -8.32
C GLY A 3 -8.42 4.37 -9.74
N PHE A 4 -7.29 5.09 -9.82
CA PHE A 4 -6.57 5.37 -11.06
C PHE A 4 -5.07 5.21 -10.83
N VAL A 5 -4.35 4.86 -11.89
CA VAL A 5 -2.89 4.81 -11.91
C VAL A 5 -2.36 5.72 -13.00
N THR A 6 -1.29 6.46 -12.73
CA THR A 6 -0.67 7.34 -13.71
C THR A 6 0.74 6.86 -14.03
N PHE A 7 0.99 6.53 -15.29
CA PHE A 7 2.31 6.18 -15.83
C PHE A 7 2.64 7.08 -17.00
N SER A 8 3.77 7.81 -16.92
CA SER A 8 4.25 8.68 -17.99
C SER A 8 3.14 9.56 -18.58
N GLU A 9 2.42 10.28 -17.70
CA GLU A 9 1.30 11.19 -18.02
C GLU A 9 0.02 10.51 -18.54
N THR A 10 0.01 9.17 -18.69
CA THR A 10 -1.19 8.42 -19.02
C THR A 10 -1.89 7.99 -17.74
N THR A 11 -3.17 8.34 -17.60
CA THR A 11 -4.01 7.93 -16.47
C THR A 11 -4.94 6.81 -16.89
N ASP A 12 -4.81 5.67 -16.22
CA ASP A 12 -5.61 4.48 -16.46
C ASP A 12 -6.49 4.17 -15.26
N ALA A 13 -7.68 3.62 -15.54
CA ALA A 13 -8.58 3.13 -14.52
C ALA A 13 -8.01 1.87 -13.84
N MET A 14 -8.14 1.80 -12.52
CA MET A 14 -7.91 0.56 -11.76
C MET A 14 -9.24 -0.13 -11.55
N ASN A 15 -9.53 -1.15 -12.36
CA ASN A 15 -10.73 -1.97 -12.20
C ASN A 15 -10.45 -3.12 -11.23
N ASP A 16 -11.49 -3.61 -10.54
CA ASP A 16 -11.41 -4.74 -9.62
C ASP A 16 -10.31 -4.58 -8.55
N LEU A 17 -10.16 -3.35 -8.05
CA LEU A 17 -9.13 -3.05 -7.06
C LEU A 17 -9.38 -3.87 -5.79
N LYS A 18 -8.39 -4.66 -5.41
CA LYS A 18 -8.38 -5.43 -4.16
C LYS A 18 -7.14 -5.10 -3.37
N VAL A 19 -7.32 -4.85 -2.08
CA VAL A 19 -6.24 -4.64 -1.12
C VAL A 19 -6.34 -5.72 -0.05
N GLU A 20 -5.29 -6.51 0.09
CA GLU A 20 -5.19 -7.60 1.05
C GLU A 20 -4.03 -7.36 2.00
N VAL A 21 -4.30 -7.44 3.30
CA VAL A 21 -3.24 -7.40 4.33
C VAL A 21 -2.79 -8.83 4.56
N PHE A 22 -1.51 -9.12 4.29
CA PHE A 22 -0.96 -10.47 4.49
C PHE A 22 0.08 -10.56 5.61
N ASP A 23 0.52 -9.42 6.17
CA ASP A 23 1.36 -9.41 7.37
C ASP A 23 0.94 -8.29 8.33
N ARG A 24 1.11 -8.56 9.63
CA ARG A 24 0.81 -7.63 10.73
C ARG A 24 1.82 -7.80 11.84
N GLU A 25 2.26 -6.69 12.41
CA GLU A 25 3.19 -6.68 13.55
C GLU A 25 2.52 -6.11 14.80
N LEU A 26 2.82 -6.72 15.94
CA LEU A 26 2.33 -6.26 17.23
C LEU A 26 3.09 -5.00 17.67
N VAL A 27 2.34 -4.00 18.10
CA VAL A 27 2.87 -2.80 18.75
C VAL A 27 2.39 -2.71 20.19
N TRP A 28 2.99 -1.77 20.93
CA TRP A 28 2.57 -1.40 22.28
C TRP A 28 1.04 -1.25 22.36
N GLY A 29 0.43 -1.92 23.35
CA GLY A 29 -1.02 -1.86 23.60
C GLY A 29 -1.87 -2.89 22.87
N LEU A 30 -1.35 -4.10 22.62
CA LEU A 30 -2.05 -5.26 22.00
C LEU A 30 -2.54 -5.05 20.55
N TYR A 31 -2.33 -3.87 19.98
CA TYR A 31 -2.73 -3.55 18.62
C TYR A 31 -1.77 -4.15 17.60
N ARG A 32 -2.30 -4.54 16.43
CA ARG A 32 -1.53 -5.10 15.32
C ARG A 32 -1.68 -4.21 14.09
N TRP A 33 -0.63 -3.46 13.76
CA TRP A 33 -0.60 -2.69 12.52
C TRP A 33 -0.32 -3.63 11.35
N SER A 34 -1.00 -3.40 10.23
CA SER A 34 -0.64 -3.99 8.94
C SER A 34 0.79 -3.55 8.57
N THR A 35 1.61 -4.51 8.17
CA THR A 35 3.03 -4.29 7.79
C THR A 35 3.32 -4.72 6.37
N ALA A 36 2.41 -5.47 5.73
CA ALA A 36 2.52 -5.80 4.32
C ALA A 36 1.15 -5.90 3.64
N TRP A 37 1.12 -5.48 2.39
CA TRP A 37 -0.09 -5.39 1.57
C TRP A 37 0.14 -5.99 0.20
N ARG A 38 -0.86 -6.70 -0.31
CA ARG A 38 -0.98 -7.07 -1.72
C ARG A 38 -2.12 -6.27 -2.31
N ILE A 39 -1.81 -5.53 -3.36
CA ILE A 39 -2.77 -4.71 -4.09
C ILE A 39 -2.85 -5.28 -5.50
N THR A 40 -4.05 -5.66 -5.94
CA THR A 40 -4.28 -6.19 -7.29
C THR A 40 -5.34 -5.36 -7.99
N TRP A 41 -5.16 -5.12 -9.28
CA TRP A 41 -6.16 -4.47 -10.12
C TRP A 41 -6.03 -4.94 -11.56
N THR A 42 -7.09 -4.78 -12.33
CA THR A 42 -7.11 -4.97 -13.78
C THR A 42 -6.96 -3.62 -14.47
N GLY A 43 -5.86 -3.44 -15.20
CA GLY A 43 -5.60 -2.26 -16.03
C GLY A 43 -5.60 -2.60 -17.53
N PRO A 44 -5.31 -1.63 -18.42
CA PRO A 44 -5.29 -1.85 -19.87
C PRO A 44 -4.25 -2.87 -20.33
N GLN A 45 -3.19 -3.07 -19.53
CA GLN A 45 -2.13 -4.03 -19.81
C GLN A 45 -2.35 -5.39 -19.12
N GLY A 46 -3.55 -5.64 -18.59
CA GLY A 46 -3.92 -6.84 -17.85
C GLY A 46 -3.84 -6.66 -16.33
N THR A 47 -3.80 -7.77 -15.61
CA THR A 47 -3.74 -7.78 -14.15
C THR A 47 -2.39 -7.30 -13.65
N ALA A 48 -2.42 -6.33 -12.75
CA ALA A 48 -1.27 -5.86 -12.00
C ALA A 48 -1.30 -6.43 -10.58
N THR A 49 -0.12 -6.68 -10.01
CA THR A 49 0.04 -7.05 -8.60
C THR A 49 1.15 -6.22 -8.00
N LEU A 50 0.83 -5.48 -6.95
CA LEU A 50 1.76 -4.69 -6.16
C LEU A 50 1.87 -5.31 -4.77
N ASN A 51 3.06 -5.78 -4.40
CA ASN A 51 3.34 -6.20 -3.03
C ASN A 51 4.14 -5.10 -2.35
N LEU A 52 3.72 -4.67 -1.17
CA LEU A 52 4.38 -3.66 -0.36
C LEU A 52 4.70 -4.21 1.02
N LYS A 53 5.86 -3.83 1.55
CA LYS A 53 6.28 -4.11 2.92
C LYS A 53 6.78 -2.83 3.59
N GLN A 54 6.39 -2.64 4.84
CA GLN A 54 6.88 -1.57 5.69
C GLN A 54 8.38 -1.74 5.97
N VAL A 55 9.13 -0.65 5.80
CA VAL A 55 10.57 -0.55 6.10
C VAL A 55 10.80 0.15 7.42
N THR A 56 10.14 1.30 7.60
CA THR A 56 10.16 2.06 8.85
C THR A 56 8.80 2.69 9.09
N ARG A 57 8.47 2.96 10.35
CA ARG A 57 7.21 3.56 10.77
C ARG A 57 7.45 4.61 11.84
N SER A 58 6.91 5.80 11.63
CA SER A 58 6.85 6.87 12.61
C SER A 58 5.40 7.07 13.03
N SER A 59 5.15 7.02 14.34
CA SER A 59 3.81 7.16 14.92
C SER A 59 3.73 8.46 15.69
N ILE A 60 2.63 9.19 15.51
CA ILE A 60 2.29 10.36 16.31
C ILE A 60 1.01 10.01 17.07
N TRP A 61 1.05 10.15 18.39
CA TRP A 61 -0.10 9.93 19.26
C TRP A 61 -0.37 11.18 20.07
N ASN A 62 -1.60 11.70 20.01
CA ASN A 62 -2.08 12.64 21.02
C ASN A 62 -3.59 12.42 21.29
N LEU A 63 -4.08 12.96 22.41
CA LEU A 63 -5.47 12.78 22.82
C LEU A 63 -6.50 13.50 21.92
N ALA A 64 -6.08 14.48 21.10
CA ALA A 64 -6.97 15.32 20.30
C ALA A 64 -7.20 14.81 18.86
N ILE A 65 -6.18 14.22 18.22
CA ILE A 65 -6.23 13.68 16.84
C ILE A 65 -6.21 12.14 16.80
N GLY A 66 -6.13 11.46 17.94
CA GLY A 66 -6.00 10.01 17.99
C GLY A 66 -4.60 9.55 17.59
N GLY A 67 -4.51 8.30 17.11
CA GLY A 67 -3.25 7.69 16.70
C GLY A 67 -3.14 7.61 15.19
N PHE A 68 -2.12 8.27 14.65
CA PHE A 68 -1.78 8.21 13.24
C PHE A 68 -0.34 7.72 13.08
N SER A 69 -0.08 7.00 12.01
CA SER A 69 1.27 6.57 11.68
C SER A 69 1.56 6.70 10.20
N MET A 70 2.73 7.25 9.89
CA MET A 70 3.31 7.16 8.54
C MET A 70 4.32 6.02 8.50
N ALA A 71 4.34 5.30 7.39
CA ALA A 71 5.33 4.27 7.12
C ALA A 71 5.96 4.46 5.75
N VAL A 72 7.28 4.29 5.68
CA VAL A 72 7.97 4.07 4.41
C VAL A 72 7.73 2.63 4.02
N VAL A 73 7.33 2.41 2.77
CA VAL A 73 7.15 1.08 2.19
C VAL A 73 8.06 0.90 1.00
N GLN A 74 8.49 -0.34 0.80
CA GLN A 74 9.19 -0.79 -0.39
C GLN A 74 8.50 -2.04 -0.92
N GLY A 75 8.66 -2.32 -2.21
CA GLY A 75 8.15 -3.55 -2.77
C GLY A 75 8.25 -3.62 -4.27
N GLU A 76 7.40 -4.44 -4.86
CA GLU A 76 7.49 -4.81 -6.27
C GLU A 76 6.13 -4.72 -6.95
N LEU A 77 6.10 -4.03 -8.08
CA LEU A 77 5.00 -4.01 -9.03
C LEU A 77 5.28 -5.02 -10.13
N SER A 78 4.40 -6.00 -10.27
CA SER A 78 4.31 -6.89 -11.42
C SER A 78 3.21 -6.40 -12.36
N LEU A 79 3.56 -5.95 -13.56
CA LEU A 79 2.64 -5.47 -14.60
C LEU A 79 3.18 -5.82 -15.99
N ALA A 80 2.33 -6.36 -16.86
CA ALA A 80 2.68 -6.71 -18.25
C ALA A 80 3.93 -7.61 -18.36
N GLY A 81 4.10 -8.54 -17.41
CA GLY A 81 5.26 -9.43 -17.35
C GLY A 81 6.56 -8.77 -16.89
N LYS A 82 6.54 -7.48 -16.52
CA LYS A 82 7.67 -6.75 -15.96
C LYS A 82 7.54 -6.66 -14.45
N GLN A 83 8.68 -6.72 -13.77
CA GLN A 83 8.80 -6.41 -12.36
C GLN A 83 9.53 -5.08 -12.20
N GLN A 84 8.97 -4.20 -11.39
CA GLN A 84 9.54 -2.90 -11.09
C GLN A 84 9.55 -2.70 -9.58
N GLU A 85 10.70 -2.31 -9.04
CA GLU A 85 10.81 -1.91 -7.65
C GLU A 85 10.08 -0.59 -7.43
N VAL A 86 9.34 -0.50 -6.33
CA VAL A 86 8.61 0.70 -5.94
C VAL A 86 8.86 1.06 -4.49
N TYR A 87 8.88 2.36 -4.24
CA TYR A 87 9.04 2.94 -2.92
C TYR A 87 7.91 3.94 -2.71
N GLY A 88 7.43 4.04 -1.47
CA GLY A 88 6.30 4.90 -1.18
C GLY A 88 6.12 5.21 0.29
N LEU A 89 5.05 5.94 0.55
CA LEU A 89 4.58 6.25 1.89
C LEU A 89 3.17 5.70 2.05
N VAL A 90 2.90 5.10 3.19
CA VAL A 90 1.55 4.69 3.59
C VAL A 90 1.17 5.41 4.87
N GLU A 91 -0.05 5.93 4.88
CA GLU A 91 -0.70 6.45 6.06
C GLU A 91 -1.53 5.33 6.70
N LEU A 92 -1.34 5.13 8.00
CA LEU A 92 -2.06 4.18 8.81
C LEU A 92 -2.90 4.98 9.81
N ILE A 93 -4.22 4.97 9.61
CA ILE A 93 -5.19 5.68 10.42
C ILE A 93 -5.88 4.68 11.36
N ARG A 94 -6.08 5.10 12.61
CA ARG A 94 -6.89 4.38 13.61
C ARG A 94 -8.32 4.91 13.65
#